data_AF-A0A3A4Y0D2-F1
#
_entry.id   AF-A0A3A4Y0D2-F1
#
_cell.length_a   1.000
_cell.length_b   1.000
_cell.length_c   1.000
_cell.angle_alpha   90.00
_cell.angle_beta   90.00
_cell.angle_gamma   90.00
#
_symmetry.space_group_name_H-M   'P 1'
#
loop_
_entity.id
_entity.type
_entity.pdbx_description
1 polymer ?
#
loop_
_entity_poly.entity_id
_entity_poly.type
_entity_poly.pdbx_seq_one_letter_code
_entity_poly.pdbx_strand_id
1 'polypeptide(L)'
;MTPLMQMPSAASARPKATQTKTCGCCSVWVHFTYPLRDAQQMPRSGRYLVLFFRPPGHRYQPDMNAAIRKPSPRPEAEDHMKLFIVPVLLLVLFLFTGCSDSAPPEPSVATINEYTIPLSDFEAQLADAMEYDESFKLTDASRQAFLEELIRKELLIQEAKRLALDREEKFVASIERYWEATLIRNLIDRKGVELSRGIIVSEEEIAADYEKNAAFKEGGIPLPEAHDTIRDTLREKKKSLALQAWIDDLRSKAAIEVNEELLYRK
;
A
#
# COMPACT_ATOMS: atom_id res chain seq x y z
N MET A 1 45.11 -43.84 -28.64
CA MET A 1 44.03 -43.61 -27.65
C MET A 1 43.27 -42.39 -28.09
N THR A 2 42.15 -42.60 -28.78
CA THR A 2 41.31 -41.55 -29.36
C THR A 2 39.92 -41.73 -28.74
N PRO A 3 39.29 -40.72 -28.11
CA PRO A 3 37.92 -40.88 -27.67
C PRO A 3 36.97 -40.44 -28.79
N LEU A 4 36.09 -41.37 -29.16
CA LEU A 4 34.94 -41.16 -30.02
C LEU A 4 33.89 -40.33 -29.28
N MET A 5 33.56 -39.18 -29.86
CA MET A 5 32.35 -38.40 -29.58
C MET A 5 31.12 -39.21 -30.04
N GLN A 6 30.10 -39.33 -29.18
CA GLN A 6 28.75 -39.68 -29.60
C GLN A 6 27.75 -38.66 -29.04
N MET A 7 26.94 -38.16 -29.98
CA MET A 7 25.86 -37.18 -29.83
C MET A 7 24.53 -37.85 -29.42
N PRO A 8 23.55 -37.07 -28.93
CA PRO A 8 22.38 -37.58 -28.21
C PRO A 8 21.23 -38.10 -29.10
N SER A 9 20.45 -39.02 -28.53
CA SER A 9 19.33 -39.73 -29.15
C SER A 9 17.97 -39.04 -28.91
N ALA A 10 17.29 -38.80 -30.03
CA ALA A 10 15.85 -38.87 -30.32
C ALA A 10 14.81 -38.19 -29.43
N ALA A 11 14.16 -37.20 -30.05
CA ALA A 11 12.80 -36.77 -29.80
C ALA A 11 11.77 -37.91 -29.99
N SER A 12 10.69 -37.89 -29.19
CA SER A 12 9.48 -38.67 -29.44
C SER A 12 8.25 -37.81 -29.17
N ALA A 13 7.42 -37.70 -30.21
CA ALA A 13 6.22 -36.91 -30.29
C ALA A 13 4.99 -37.65 -29.72
N ARG A 14 4.01 -36.85 -29.27
CA ARG A 14 2.70 -37.25 -28.73
C ARG A 14 1.87 -38.13 -29.69
N PRO A 15 0.84 -38.81 -29.16
CA PRO A 15 -0.44 -38.91 -29.84
C PRO A 15 -1.48 -37.96 -29.24
N LYS A 16 -2.18 -37.23 -30.13
CA LYS A 16 -3.43 -36.48 -29.85
C LYS A 16 -4.60 -37.44 -29.96
N ALA A 17 -5.48 -37.46 -28.95
CA ALA A 17 -6.81 -38.06 -29.08
C ALA A 17 -7.82 -36.95 -29.42
N THR A 18 -8.32 -37.00 -30.65
CA THR A 18 -9.50 -36.27 -31.12
C THR A 18 -10.73 -37.15 -30.93
N GLN A 19 -11.71 -36.67 -30.16
CA GLN A 19 -13.08 -37.16 -30.27
C GLN A 19 -14.02 -35.96 -30.38
N THR A 20 -14.85 -36.00 -31.41
CA THR A 20 -15.85 -34.98 -31.75
C THR A 20 -17.25 -35.58 -31.65
N LYS A 21 -18.21 -34.68 -31.42
CA LYS A 21 -19.67 -34.73 -31.61
C LYS A 21 -20.50 -34.97 -30.34
N THR A 22 -21.12 -33.92 -29.79
CA THR A 22 -22.50 -33.38 -29.99
C THR A 22 -23.34 -33.72 -28.74
N CYS A 23 -24.21 -32.92 -28.12
CA CYS A 23 -24.87 -31.63 -28.38
C CYS A 23 -25.45 -31.12 -27.03
N GLY A 24 -25.67 -29.82 -26.86
CA GLY A 24 -26.62 -29.27 -25.87
C GLY A 24 -26.05 -28.44 -24.71
N CYS A 25 -26.42 -27.16 -24.69
CA CYS A 25 -26.16 -26.12 -23.67
C CYS A 25 -24.77 -25.48 -23.65
N CYS A 26 -24.75 -24.20 -24.03
CA CYS A 26 -23.56 -23.34 -24.10
C CYS A 26 -23.24 -22.78 -22.71
N SER A 27 -22.29 -23.40 -22.02
CA SER A 27 -21.57 -22.79 -20.88
C SER A 27 -20.15 -22.51 -21.35
N VAL A 28 -19.83 -21.25 -21.62
CA VAL A 28 -18.47 -20.84 -21.99
C VAL A 28 -17.59 -20.91 -20.73
N TRP A 29 -16.81 -21.98 -20.61
CA TRP A 29 -15.68 -22.06 -19.69
C TRP A 29 -14.45 -21.46 -20.38
N VAL A 30 -14.01 -20.29 -19.93
CA VAL A 30 -12.73 -19.71 -20.34
C VAL A 30 -11.61 -20.39 -19.56
N HIS A 31 -10.92 -21.36 -20.17
CA HIS A 31 -9.67 -21.88 -19.65
C HIS A 31 -8.54 -20.89 -19.97
N PHE A 32 -8.07 -20.15 -18.96
CA PHE A 32 -6.81 -19.43 -19.04
C PHE A 32 -5.66 -20.37 -18.69
N THR A 33 -4.92 -20.84 -19.69
CA THR A 33 -3.64 -21.52 -19.48
C THR A 33 -2.56 -20.45 -19.35
N TYR A 34 -2.12 -20.17 -18.13
CA TYR A 34 -0.88 -19.41 -17.91
C TYR A 34 0.32 -20.37 -17.89
N PRO A 35 1.44 -20.03 -18.54
CA PRO A 35 2.67 -20.80 -18.42
C PRO A 35 3.24 -20.68 -17.00
N LEU A 36 3.46 -21.82 -16.35
CA LEU A 36 4.20 -21.94 -15.09
C LEU A 36 5.68 -21.65 -15.32
N ARG A 37 6.11 -20.44 -14.96
CA ARG A 37 7.46 -20.19 -14.45
C ARG A 37 7.35 -19.01 -13.49
N ASP A 38 7.94 -19.17 -12.31
CA ASP A 38 8.06 -18.18 -11.23
C ASP A 38 6.86 -18.12 -10.26
N ALA A 39 6.61 -19.25 -9.59
CA ALA A 39 5.70 -19.37 -8.45
C ALA A 39 6.44 -19.76 -7.14
N GLN A 40 7.63 -19.20 -6.91
CA GLN A 40 8.37 -19.37 -5.67
C GLN A 40 8.88 -18.02 -5.15
N GLN A 41 7.97 -17.25 -4.54
CA GLN A 41 8.18 -16.36 -3.39
C GLN A 41 6.97 -15.42 -3.27
N MET A 42 5.91 -15.91 -2.61
CA MET A 42 4.90 -15.03 -2.03
C MET A 42 4.71 -15.46 -0.57
N PRO A 43 4.83 -14.56 0.41
CA PRO A 43 4.46 -14.88 1.77
C PRO A 43 2.93 -15.06 1.87
N ARG A 44 2.53 -16.02 2.70
CA ARG A 44 1.13 -16.30 3.04
C ARG A 44 0.57 -15.15 3.88
N SER A 45 -0.07 -14.18 3.23
CA SER A 45 -1.01 -13.27 3.89
C SER A 45 -2.30 -13.21 3.07
N GLY A 46 -3.43 -13.20 3.79
CA GLY A 46 -4.77 -13.42 3.25
C GLY A 46 -5.08 -12.58 2.01
N ARG A 47 -5.46 -13.27 0.93
CA ARG A 47 -5.97 -12.64 -0.29
C ARG A 47 -7.37 -12.10 -0.01
N TYR A 48 -7.46 -10.82 0.35
CA TYR A 48 -8.70 -10.08 0.17
C TYR A 48 -8.70 -9.50 -1.24
N LEU A 49 -9.64 -9.95 -2.07
CA LEU A 49 -9.91 -9.36 -3.38
C LEU A 49 -10.59 -8.00 -3.13
N VAL A 50 -9.78 -6.94 -3.05
CA VAL A 50 -10.31 -5.57 -3.05
C VAL A 50 -10.78 -5.27 -4.46
N LEU A 51 -12.08 -5.39 -4.70
CA LEU A 51 -12.70 -4.91 -5.94
C LEU A 51 -12.56 -3.39 -5.96
N PHE A 52 -11.81 -2.88 -6.94
CA PHE A 52 -11.69 -1.45 -7.21
C PHE A 52 -13.04 -0.92 -7.70
N PHE A 53 -13.89 -0.51 -6.77
CA PHE A 53 -15.02 0.37 -7.08
C PHE A 53 -14.45 1.77 -7.36
N ARG A 54 -14.60 2.26 -8.59
CA ARG A 54 -14.33 3.65 -8.96
C ARG A 54 -15.58 4.47 -8.63
N PRO A 55 -15.61 5.30 -7.57
CA PRO A 55 -16.74 6.17 -7.33
C PRO A 55 -16.68 7.36 -8.31
N PRO A 56 -17.83 7.90 -8.76
CA PRO A 56 -17.85 9.15 -9.50
C PRO A 56 -17.79 10.34 -8.54
N GLY A 57 -16.94 11.32 -8.84
CA GLY A 57 -17.36 12.72 -8.72
C GLY A 57 -17.01 13.53 -7.47
N HIS A 58 -16.16 13.07 -6.55
CA HIS A 58 -15.53 13.99 -5.59
C HIS A 58 -14.01 13.98 -5.75
N ARG A 59 -13.52 15.01 -6.43
CA ARG A 59 -12.09 15.30 -6.63
C ARG A 59 -11.52 15.78 -5.29
N TYR A 60 -11.30 14.88 -4.35
CA TYR A 60 -10.48 15.17 -3.18
C TYR A 60 -9.02 15.11 -3.64
N GLN A 61 -8.52 16.26 -4.08
CA GLN A 61 -7.09 16.48 -4.27
C GLN A 61 -6.55 16.93 -2.91
N PRO A 62 -5.93 16.06 -2.10
CA PRO A 62 -5.14 16.55 -0.99
C PRO A 62 -4.04 17.41 -1.60
N ASP A 63 -3.99 18.69 -1.23
CA ASP A 63 -2.86 19.54 -1.56
C ASP A 63 -1.61 18.90 -0.95
N MET A 64 -0.86 18.15 -1.75
CA MET A 64 0.35 17.47 -1.30
C MET A 64 1.43 18.48 -0.87
N ASN A 65 1.30 19.77 -1.24
CA ASN A 65 2.14 20.85 -0.72
C ASN A 65 1.63 21.43 0.61
N ALA A 66 0.41 21.11 1.05
CA ALA A 66 -0.12 21.55 2.34
C ALA A 66 0.42 20.73 3.52
N ALA A 67 0.80 19.46 3.29
CA ALA A 67 1.38 18.61 4.33
C ALA A 67 2.76 19.09 4.84
N ILE A 68 3.38 20.06 4.16
CA ILE A 68 4.71 20.62 4.48
C ILE A 68 4.62 22.02 5.10
N ARG A 69 3.44 22.67 5.12
CA ARG A 69 3.28 23.99 5.74
C ARG A 69 2.70 23.87 7.14
N LYS A 70 3.41 24.41 8.14
CA LYS A 70 2.85 24.65 9.47
C LYS A 70 1.54 25.44 9.36
N PRO A 71 0.51 25.14 10.17
CA PRO A 71 -0.77 25.82 10.09
C PRO A 71 -0.62 27.32 10.40
N SER A 72 -1.06 28.16 9.47
CA SER A 72 -1.24 29.60 9.68
C SER A 72 -2.41 29.84 10.64
N PRO A 73 -2.29 30.76 11.61
CA PRO A 73 -3.41 31.14 12.47
C PRO A 73 -4.48 31.88 11.66
N ARG A 74 -5.73 31.42 11.77
CA ARG A 74 -6.91 32.12 11.24
C ARG A 74 -7.24 33.34 12.12
N PRO A 75 -7.44 34.54 11.54
CA PRO A 75 -8.10 35.63 12.24
C PRO A 75 -9.57 35.69 11.85
N GLU A 76 -10.47 35.69 12.84
CA GLU A 76 -11.85 36.13 12.66
C GLU A 76 -12.24 37.12 13.76
N ALA A 77 -13.03 38.12 13.33
CA ALA A 77 -13.84 39.10 14.05
C ALA A 77 -13.17 40.44 14.47
N GLU A 78 -13.40 41.44 13.62
CA GLU A 78 -13.63 42.86 13.98
C GLU A 78 -14.94 42.94 14.81
N ASP A 79 -15.26 43.93 15.64
CA ASP A 79 -15.07 45.39 15.55
C ASP A 79 -15.51 45.94 16.93
N HIS A 80 -14.86 46.99 17.49
CA HIS A 80 -15.27 47.84 18.65
C HIS A 80 -14.07 48.22 19.55
N MET A 81 -13.06 48.97 19.09
CA MET A 81 -12.12 49.61 20.03
C MET A 81 -11.33 50.79 19.43
N LYS A 82 -11.97 51.72 18.72
CA LYS A 82 -11.26 52.83 18.06
C LYS A 82 -10.74 53.94 19.00
N LEU A 83 -10.81 53.77 20.32
CA LEU A 83 -10.34 54.75 21.31
C LEU A 83 -9.23 54.26 22.26
N PHE A 84 -8.77 53.01 22.13
CA PHE A 84 -7.60 52.48 22.87
C PHE A 84 -6.41 52.12 21.95
N ILE A 85 -6.50 52.43 20.65
CA ILE A 85 -5.55 51.97 19.62
C ILE A 85 -4.14 52.51 19.85
N VAL A 86 -3.99 53.77 20.27
CA VAL A 86 -2.66 54.41 20.35
C VAL A 86 -1.74 53.81 21.42
N PRO A 87 -2.16 53.59 22.69
CA PRO A 87 -1.30 52.98 23.71
C PRO A 87 -1.09 51.46 23.48
N VAL A 88 -2.05 50.77 22.86
CA VAL A 88 -1.92 49.34 22.52
C VAL A 88 -1.00 49.14 21.31
N LEU A 89 -1.05 50.01 20.30
CA LEU A 89 -0.15 49.97 19.14
C LEU A 89 1.31 50.20 19.55
N LEU A 90 1.55 51.04 20.57
CA LEU A 90 2.88 51.33 21.10
C LEU A 90 3.41 50.19 21.99
N LEU A 91 2.52 49.49 22.73
CA LEU A 91 2.86 48.26 23.48
C LEU A 91 3.13 47.07 22.54
N VAL A 92 2.39 46.95 21.43
CA VAL A 92 2.60 45.92 20.41
C VAL A 92 3.91 46.12 19.66
N LEU A 93 4.35 47.38 19.46
CA LEU A 93 5.65 47.67 18.84
C LEU A 93 6.85 47.18 19.67
N PHE A 94 6.71 47.10 20.99
CA PHE A 94 7.75 46.60 21.90
C PHE A 94 7.78 45.06 22.05
N LEU A 95 6.77 44.36 21.53
CA LEU A 95 6.71 42.88 21.59
C LEU A 95 7.30 42.19 20.35
N PHE A 96 7.74 42.93 19.33
CA PHE A 96 8.35 42.36 18.12
C PHE A 96 9.89 42.33 18.12
N THR A 97 10.56 42.77 19.19
CA THR A 97 11.97 42.40 19.43
C THR A 97 12.05 41.01 20.06
N GLY A 98 11.46 40.03 19.39
CA GLY A 98 11.75 38.62 19.63
C GLY A 98 13.05 38.29 18.92
N CYS A 99 14.12 38.08 19.70
CA CYS A 99 15.31 37.41 19.20
C CYS A 99 14.87 36.10 18.53
N SER A 100 15.04 36.01 17.22
CA SER A 100 14.94 34.74 16.52
C SER A 100 16.15 33.91 16.93
N ASP A 101 15.97 33.01 17.90
CA ASP A 101 16.86 31.87 18.10
C ASP A 101 16.86 31.05 16.81
N SER A 102 17.77 31.43 15.92
CA SER A 102 18.03 30.69 14.70
C SER A 102 18.93 29.55 15.16
N ALA A 103 18.34 28.38 15.42
CA ALA A 103 19.12 27.17 15.60
C ALA A 103 20.18 27.11 14.48
N PRO A 104 21.44 26.79 14.79
CA PRO A 104 22.48 26.72 13.78
C PRO A 104 22.02 25.81 12.64
N PRO A 105 22.30 26.17 11.37
CA PRO A 105 21.88 25.37 10.23
C PRO A 105 22.34 23.93 10.42
N GLU A 106 21.43 22.98 10.26
CA GLU A 106 21.75 21.58 10.31
C GLU A 106 22.85 21.27 9.27
N PRO A 107 23.89 20.47 9.62
CA PRO A 107 24.93 20.11 8.67
C PRO A 107 24.33 19.38 7.47
N SER A 108 24.80 19.71 6.27
CA SER A 108 24.35 19.11 5.01
C SER A 108 25.48 18.36 4.32
N VAL A 109 25.15 17.27 3.63
CA VAL A 109 26.12 16.48 2.86
C VAL A 109 26.26 16.95 1.41
N ALA A 110 25.23 17.60 0.86
CA ALA A 110 25.26 18.19 -0.49
C ALA A 110 24.18 19.25 -0.65
N THR A 111 24.36 20.13 -1.65
CA THR A 111 23.35 21.08 -2.12
C THR A 111 23.24 20.97 -3.65
N ILE A 112 22.02 20.79 -4.15
CA ILE A 112 21.68 20.60 -5.56
C ILE A 112 20.66 21.68 -5.94
N ASN A 113 21.14 22.78 -6.54
CA ASN A 113 20.35 23.98 -6.80
C ASN A 113 19.73 24.53 -5.49
N GLU A 114 18.40 24.58 -5.40
CA GLU A 114 17.67 25.06 -4.21
C GLU A 114 17.39 23.94 -3.18
N TYR A 115 17.78 22.69 -3.48
CA TYR A 115 17.56 21.55 -2.60
C TYR A 115 18.84 21.22 -1.82
N THR A 116 18.72 21.11 -0.50
CA THR A 116 19.81 20.69 0.38
C THR A 116 19.51 19.28 0.89
N ILE A 117 20.53 18.42 0.95
CA ILE A 117 20.44 17.10 1.58
C ILE A 117 21.01 17.24 3.01
N PRO A 118 20.15 17.26 4.06
CA PRO A 118 20.58 17.24 5.45
C PRO A 118 21.37 15.98 5.75
N LEU A 119 22.33 16.07 6.69
CA LEU A 119 23.09 14.90 7.13
C LEU A 119 22.17 13.83 7.73
N SER A 120 21.14 14.23 8.49
CA SER A 120 20.18 13.30 9.09
C SER A 120 19.38 12.52 8.04
N ASP A 121 18.88 13.19 7.00
CA ASP A 121 18.14 12.55 5.90
C ASP A 121 19.02 11.60 5.10
N PHE A 122 20.30 11.94 4.90
CA PHE A 122 21.27 11.05 4.26
C PHE A 122 21.50 9.79 5.09
N GLU A 123 21.73 9.95 6.40
CA GLU A 123 21.95 8.83 7.32
C GLU A 123 20.72 7.93 7.45
N ALA A 124 19.52 8.51 7.51
CA ALA A 124 18.26 7.76 7.55
C ALA A 124 18.05 6.93 6.26
N GLN A 125 18.21 7.56 5.09
CA GLN A 125 18.06 6.84 3.81
C GLN A 125 19.14 5.78 3.61
N LEU A 126 20.36 6.02 4.10
CA LEU A 126 21.44 5.03 4.04
C LEU A 126 21.13 3.83 4.95
N ALA A 127 20.61 4.07 6.16
CA ALA A 127 20.19 3.01 7.06
C ALA A 127 19.07 2.16 6.45
N ASP A 128 18.06 2.78 5.85
CA ASP A 128 16.99 2.08 5.14
C ASP A 128 17.56 1.23 3.99
N ALA A 129 18.45 1.77 3.18
CA ALA A 129 19.08 1.04 2.07
C ALA A 129 19.87 -0.18 2.54
N MET A 130 20.54 -0.09 3.69
CA MET A 130 21.27 -1.20 4.30
C MET A 130 20.36 -2.32 4.82
N GLU A 131 19.14 -2.00 5.25
CA GLU A 131 18.17 -3.01 5.69
C GLU A 131 17.75 -3.95 4.54
N TYR A 132 17.71 -3.44 3.31
CA TYR A 132 17.30 -4.22 2.13
C TYR A 132 18.41 -5.06 1.51
N ASP A 133 19.68 -4.76 1.78
CA ASP A 133 20.84 -5.49 1.23
C ASP A 133 21.79 -5.93 2.35
N GLU A 134 21.62 -7.17 2.81
CA GLU A 134 22.47 -7.80 3.82
C GLU A 134 23.95 -7.89 3.41
N SER A 135 24.27 -7.72 2.12
CA SER A 135 25.64 -7.73 1.59
C SER A 135 26.32 -6.36 1.58
N PHE A 136 25.57 -5.30 1.94
CA PHE A 136 26.06 -3.92 1.90
C PHE A 136 27.19 -3.70 2.92
N LYS A 137 28.36 -3.31 2.43
CA LYS A 137 29.51 -2.96 3.27
C LYS A 137 29.64 -1.45 3.39
N LEU A 138 29.47 -0.94 4.59
CA LEU A 138 29.63 0.48 4.89
C LEU A 138 31.10 0.90 4.79
N THR A 139 31.45 1.44 3.63
CA THR A 139 32.76 2.02 3.30
C THR A 139 32.59 3.46 2.83
N ASP A 140 33.64 4.27 2.88
CA ASP A 140 33.60 5.64 2.37
C ASP A 140 33.20 5.68 0.88
N ALA A 141 33.70 4.72 0.09
CA ALA A 141 33.32 4.54 -1.31
C ALA A 141 31.82 4.25 -1.48
N SER A 142 31.23 3.37 -0.65
CA SER A 142 29.79 3.08 -0.70
C SER A 142 28.94 4.28 -0.27
N ARG A 143 29.39 5.06 0.73
CA ARG A 143 28.72 6.29 1.16
C ARG A 143 28.72 7.33 0.06
N GLN A 144 29.86 7.50 -0.62
CA GLN A 144 29.99 8.40 -1.76
C GLN A 144 29.12 7.95 -2.94
N ALA A 145 29.11 6.64 -3.25
CA ALA A 145 28.26 6.10 -4.31
C ALA A 145 26.77 6.30 -4.02
N PHE A 146 26.35 6.11 -2.77
CA PHE A 146 24.97 6.36 -2.34
C PHE A 146 24.62 7.86 -2.44
N LEU A 147 25.51 8.76 -2.02
CA LEU A 147 25.31 10.19 -2.18
C LEU A 147 25.14 10.59 -3.66
N GLU A 148 25.96 10.04 -4.55
CA GLU A 148 25.85 10.26 -5.99
C GLU A 148 24.50 9.77 -6.55
N GLU A 149 23.99 8.64 -6.05
CA GLU A 149 22.66 8.16 -6.41
C GLU A 149 21.55 9.14 -5.99
N LEU A 150 21.62 9.70 -4.79
CA LEU A 150 20.67 10.71 -4.32
C LEU A 150 20.73 11.98 -5.15
N ILE A 151 21.94 12.46 -5.48
CA ILE A 151 22.13 13.63 -6.35
C ILE A 151 21.51 13.38 -7.73
N ARG A 152 21.80 12.22 -8.34
CA ARG A 152 21.23 11.83 -9.64
C ARG A 152 19.71 11.77 -9.61
N LYS A 153 19.13 11.15 -8.58
CA LYS A 153 17.68 11.08 -8.38
C LYS A 153 17.07 12.49 -8.30
N GLU A 154 17.67 13.37 -7.52
CA GLU A 154 17.18 14.75 -7.37
C GLU A 154 17.24 15.53 -8.70
N LEU A 155 18.34 15.44 -9.44
CA LEU A 155 18.45 16.08 -10.76
C LEU A 155 17.34 15.62 -11.73
N LEU A 156 17.01 14.33 -11.73
CA LEU A 156 15.92 13.79 -12.55
C LEU A 156 14.54 14.29 -12.10
N ILE A 157 14.31 14.42 -10.78
CA ILE A 157 13.06 14.96 -10.23
C ILE A 157 12.89 16.43 -10.61
N GLN A 158 13.95 17.24 -10.49
CA GLN A 158 13.92 18.64 -10.89
C GLN A 158 13.61 18.80 -12.37
N GLU A 159 14.22 17.98 -13.23
CA GLU A 159 13.93 17.99 -14.67
C GLU A 159 12.49 17.55 -14.98
N ALA A 160 11.99 16.51 -14.31
CA ALA A 160 10.59 16.08 -14.44
C ALA A 160 9.60 17.19 -14.05
N LYS A 161 9.88 17.93 -12.97
CA LYS A 161 9.09 19.10 -12.53
C LYS A 161 9.19 20.27 -13.51
N ARG A 162 10.38 20.51 -14.09
CA ARG A 162 10.57 21.53 -15.13
C ARG A 162 9.72 21.23 -16.38
N LEU A 163 9.57 19.95 -16.70
CA LEU A 163 8.70 19.45 -17.77
C LEU A 163 7.21 19.34 -17.37
N ALA A 164 6.87 19.70 -16.12
CA ALA A 164 5.51 19.63 -15.55
C ALA A 164 4.87 18.22 -15.61
N LEU A 165 5.68 17.15 -15.58
CA LEU A 165 5.19 15.77 -15.58
C LEU A 165 4.35 15.46 -14.33
N ASP A 166 4.60 16.18 -13.23
CA ASP A 166 3.85 16.12 -11.97
C ASP A 166 2.41 16.63 -12.09
N ARG A 167 2.06 17.30 -13.19
CA ARG A 167 0.74 17.87 -13.46
C ARG A 167 -0.04 17.14 -14.54
N GLU A 168 0.57 16.15 -15.19
CA GLU A 168 -0.12 15.35 -16.19
C GLU A 168 -1.27 14.58 -15.55
N GLU A 169 -2.45 14.62 -16.18
CA GLU A 169 -3.66 13.96 -15.66
C GLU A 169 -3.41 12.48 -15.34
N LYS A 170 -2.65 11.78 -16.19
CA LYS A 170 -2.31 10.38 -15.99
C LYS A 170 -1.45 10.16 -14.74
N PHE A 171 -0.48 11.04 -14.48
CA PHE A 171 0.36 10.96 -13.28
C PHE A 171 -0.46 11.27 -12.03
N VAL A 172 -1.20 12.38 -12.02
CA VAL A 172 -2.06 12.78 -10.90
C VAL A 172 -3.06 11.67 -10.56
N ALA A 173 -3.76 11.13 -11.56
CA ALA A 173 -4.70 10.02 -11.36
C ALA A 173 -4.02 8.73 -10.85
N SER A 174 -2.74 8.51 -11.14
CA SER A 174 -1.99 7.37 -10.61
C SER A 174 -1.66 7.55 -9.12
N ILE A 175 -1.30 8.77 -8.72
CA ILE A 175 -1.03 9.12 -7.34
C ILE A 175 -2.32 9.08 -6.50
N GLU A 176 -3.43 9.59 -7.03
CA GLU A 176 -4.75 9.51 -6.37
C GLU A 176 -5.14 8.05 -6.08
N ARG A 177 -5.03 7.15 -7.07
CA ARG A 177 -5.32 5.72 -6.87
C ARG A 177 -4.40 5.07 -5.84
N TYR A 178 -3.12 5.41 -5.85
CA TYR A 178 -2.16 4.89 -4.88
C TYR A 178 -2.51 5.36 -3.46
N TRP A 179 -2.86 6.65 -3.32
CA TRP A 179 -3.29 7.22 -2.05
C TRP A 179 -4.58 6.58 -1.53
N GLU A 180 -5.60 6.45 -2.37
CA GLU A 180 -6.88 5.78 -2.02
C GLU A 180 -6.64 4.35 -1.54
N ALA A 181 -5.89 3.55 -2.30
CA ALA A 181 -5.59 2.16 -1.95
C ALA A 181 -4.83 2.06 -0.62
N THR A 182 -3.87 2.96 -0.40
CA THR A 182 -3.09 3.00 0.85
C THR A 182 -3.96 3.39 2.04
N LEU A 183 -4.84 4.37 1.88
CA LEU A 183 -5.75 4.81 2.94
C LEU A 183 -6.74 3.71 3.32
N ILE A 184 -7.34 3.05 2.33
CA ILE A 184 -8.25 1.92 2.54
C ILE A 184 -7.52 0.78 3.26
N ARG A 185 -6.33 0.38 2.79
CA ARG A 185 -5.53 -0.66 3.44
C ARG A 185 -5.26 -0.32 4.91
N ASN A 186 -4.74 0.87 5.18
CA ASN A 186 -4.40 1.30 6.54
C ASN A 186 -5.64 1.31 7.46
N LEU A 187 -6.81 1.70 6.93
CA LEU A 187 -8.07 1.66 7.65
C LEU A 187 -8.49 0.22 7.98
N ILE A 188 -8.47 -0.68 6.98
CA ILE A 188 -8.82 -2.09 7.14
C ILE A 188 -7.88 -2.77 8.15
N ASP A 189 -6.57 -2.52 8.06
CA ASP A 189 -5.58 -3.10 8.99
C ASP A 189 -5.85 -2.65 10.43
N ARG A 190 -6.04 -1.34 10.63
CA ARG A 190 -6.35 -0.79 11.96
C ARG A 190 -7.65 -1.37 12.53
N LYS A 191 -8.71 -1.44 11.71
CA LYS A 191 -10.00 -1.98 12.14
C LYS A 191 -9.93 -3.49 12.38
N GLY A 192 -9.15 -4.21 11.58
CA GLY A 192 -8.88 -5.63 11.75
C GLY A 192 -8.22 -5.94 13.09
N VAL A 193 -7.22 -5.14 13.50
CA VAL A 193 -6.60 -5.27 14.84
C VAL A 193 -7.60 -5.01 15.96
N GLU A 194 -8.44 -3.99 15.82
CA GLU A 194 -9.48 -3.66 16.80
C GLU A 194 -10.47 -4.82 16.98
N LEU A 195 -11.01 -5.34 15.89
CA LEU A 195 -12.00 -6.43 15.89
C LEU A 195 -11.42 -7.74 16.41
N SER A 196 -10.16 -8.04 16.08
CA SER A 196 -9.47 -9.27 16.51
C SER A 196 -9.32 -9.42 18.03
N ARG A 197 -9.42 -8.34 18.82
CA ARG A 197 -9.29 -8.40 20.28
C ARG A 197 -10.45 -9.15 20.95
N GLY A 198 -11.65 -9.10 20.35
CA GLY A 198 -12.85 -9.77 20.88
C GLY A 198 -13.09 -11.16 20.32
N ILE A 199 -12.25 -11.65 19.40
CA ILE A 199 -12.46 -12.93 18.73
C ILE A 199 -11.88 -14.05 19.56
N ILE A 200 -12.77 -14.88 20.10
CA ILE A 200 -12.46 -16.11 20.82
C ILE A 200 -12.94 -17.28 19.96
N VAL A 201 -12.12 -18.33 19.87
CA VAL A 201 -12.46 -19.61 19.23
C VAL A 201 -12.50 -20.65 20.35
N SER A 202 -13.63 -21.33 20.51
CA SER A 202 -13.80 -22.36 21.53
C SER A 202 -13.42 -23.75 21.02
N GLU A 203 -13.14 -24.67 21.94
CA GLU A 203 -12.82 -26.07 21.62
C GLU A 203 -13.97 -26.76 20.87
N GLU A 204 -15.22 -26.42 21.21
CA GLU A 204 -16.41 -26.94 20.53
C GLU A 204 -16.46 -26.50 19.07
N GLU A 205 -16.04 -25.26 18.77
CA GLU A 205 -15.98 -24.76 17.41
C GLU A 205 -14.88 -25.46 16.60
N ILE A 206 -13.73 -25.75 17.23
CA ILE A 206 -12.62 -26.46 16.61
C ILE A 206 -13.04 -27.91 16.30
N ALA A 207 -13.64 -28.61 17.25
CA ALA A 207 -14.15 -29.96 17.04
C ALA A 207 -15.23 -30.00 15.95
N ALA A 208 -16.16 -29.03 15.96
CA ALA A 208 -17.20 -28.93 14.95
C ALA A 208 -16.65 -28.62 13.54
N ASP A 209 -15.61 -27.80 13.42
CA ASP A 209 -14.96 -27.52 12.14
C ASP A 209 -14.19 -28.74 11.63
N TYR A 210 -13.45 -29.44 12.49
CA TYR A 210 -12.78 -30.70 12.16
C TYR A 210 -13.78 -31.75 11.62
N GLU A 211 -14.95 -31.87 12.24
CA GLU A 211 -15.96 -32.81 11.77
C GLU A 211 -16.60 -32.42 10.43
N LYS A 212 -16.70 -31.12 10.14
CA LYS A 212 -17.25 -30.62 8.87
C LYS A 212 -16.22 -30.60 7.74
N ASN A 213 -14.93 -30.47 8.07
CA ASN A 213 -13.85 -30.34 7.11
C ASN A 213 -13.26 -31.71 6.79
N ALA A 214 -13.73 -32.32 5.70
CA ALA A 214 -13.28 -33.64 5.26
C ALA A 214 -11.78 -33.69 4.91
N ALA A 215 -11.13 -32.55 4.61
CA ALA A 215 -9.74 -32.53 4.17
C ALA A 215 -8.75 -33.10 5.22
N PHE A 216 -8.96 -32.83 6.51
CA PHE A 216 -8.12 -33.39 7.57
C PHE A 216 -8.37 -34.88 7.76
N LYS A 217 -9.64 -35.31 7.70
CA LYS A 217 -10.05 -36.71 7.86
C LYS A 217 -9.61 -37.58 6.69
N GLU A 218 -9.76 -37.10 5.46
CA GLU A 218 -9.31 -37.78 4.24
C GLU A 218 -7.78 -37.86 4.17
N GLY A 219 -7.09 -36.87 4.73
CA GLY A 219 -5.63 -36.87 4.88
C GLY A 219 -5.11 -37.71 6.06
N GLY A 220 -6.00 -38.28 6.88
CA GLY A 220 -5.62 -39.05 8.07
C GLY A 220 -4.98 -38.21 9.19
N ILE A 221 -5.15 -36.89 9.17
CA ILE A 221 -4.58 -35.96 10.17
C ILE A 221 -5.51 -35.95 11.39
N PRO A 222 -5.05 -36.37 12.58
CA PRO A 222 -5.88 -36.39 13.78
C PRO A 222 -6.11 -34.98 14.33
N LEU A 223 -7.21 -34.79 15.06
CA LEU A 223 -7.62 -33.50 15.63
C LEU A 223 -6.51 -32.75 16.40
N PRO A 224 -5.70 -33.38 17.29
CA PRO A 224 -4.65 -32.67 18.00
C PRO A 224 -3.59 -32.05 17.09
N GLU A 225 -3.32 -32.66 15.93
CA GLU A 225 -2.36 -32.15 14.94
C GLU A 225 -2.99 -31.02 14.09
N ALA A 226 -4.28 -31.14 13.77
CA ALA A 226 -5.01 -30.11 13.03
C ALA A 226 -5.44 -28.90 13.89
N HIS A 227 -5.44 -29.04 15.22
CA HIS A 227 -6.04 -28.13 16.18
C HIS A 227 -5.69 -26.65 15.93
N ASP A 228 -4.40 -26.32 15.94
CA ASP A 228 -3.93 -24.94 15.82
C ASP A 228 -4.25 -24.35 14.43
N THR A 229 -4.15 -25.17 13.38
CA THR A 229 -4.51 -24.76 12.03
C THR A 229 -5.99 -24.42 11.92
N ILE A 230 -6.85 -25.24 12.53
CA ILE A 230 -8.31 -25.02 12.57
C ILE A 230 -8.61 -23.76 13.39
N ARG A 231 -8.02 -23.61 14.57
CA ARG A 231 -8.19 -22.42 15.42
C ARG A 231 -7.83 -21.15 14.66
N ASP A 232 -6.69 -21.11 13.99
CA ASP A 232 -6.23 -19.93 13.25
C ASP A 232 -7.12 -19.64 12.05
N THR A 233 -7.56 -20.68 11.34
CA THR A 233 -8.53 -20.55 10.23
C THR A 233 -9.87 -20.00 10.69
N LEU A 234 -10.40 -20.51 11.81
CA LEU A 234 -11.64 -20.02 12.42
C LEU A 234 -11.51 -18.58 12.89
N ARG A 235 -10.36 -18.21 13.46
CA ARG A 235 -10.07 -16.84 13.89
C ARG A 235 -10.07 -15.88 12.71
N GLU A 236 -9.37 -16.21 11.61
CA GLU A 236 -9.35 -15.38 10.41
C GLU A 236 -10.73 -15.31 9.74
N LYS A 237 -11.49 -16.41 9.72
CA LYS A 237 -12.87 -16.42 9.22
C LYS A 237 -13.77 -15.49 10.03
N LYS A 238 -13.73 -15.58 11.37
CA LYS A 238 -14.49 -14.70 12.27
C LYS A 238 -14.09 -13.24 12.08
N LYS A 239 -12.79 -12.96 11.91
CA LYS A 239 -12.28 -11.61 11.64
C LYS A 239 -12.81 -11.06 10.32
N SER A 240 -12.77 -11.87 9.25
CA SER A 240 -13.31 -11.49 7.95
C SER A 240 -14.81 -11.20 8.01
N LEU A 241 -15.59 -11.99 8.76
CA LEU A 241 -17.02 -11.77 8.94
C LEU A 241 -17.31 -10.49 9.74
N ALA A 242 -16.53 -10.22 10.79
CA ALA A 242 -16.66 -8.99 11.57
C ALA A 242 -16.32 -7.75 10.74
N LEU A 243 -15.28 -7.82 9.90
CA LEU A 243 -14.93 -6.75 8.94
C LEU A 243 -16.06 -6.53 7.92
N GLN A 244 -16.61 -7.61 7.36
CA GLN A 244 -17.72 -7.51 6.42
C GLN A 244 -18.95 -6.86 7.07
N ALA A 245 -19.33 -7.31 8.26
CA ALA A 245 -20.45 -6.73 9.00
C ALA A 245 -20.25 -5.24 9.30
N TRP A 246 -19.01 -4.83 9.59
CA TRP A 246 -18.67 -3.43 9.78
C TRP A 246 -18.77 -2.62 8.47
N ILE A 247 -18.34 -3.16 7.34
CA ILE A 247 -18.51 -2.51 6.02
C ILE A 247 -20.00 -2.38 5.68
N ASP A 248 -20.80 -3.41 5.97
CA ASP A 248 -22.24 -3.38 5.75
C ASP A 248 -22.93 -2.33 6.64
N ASP A 249 -22.48 -2.19 7.90
CA ASP A 249 -22.91 -1.12 8.80
C ASP A 249 -22.57 0.27 8.24
N LEU A 250 -21.35 0.48 7.74
CA LEU A 250 -20.96 1.73 7.07
C LEU A 250 -21.87 2.02 5.86
N ARG A 251 -22.15 0.99 5.04
CA ARG A 251 -23.03 1.10 3.88
C ARG A 251 -24.45 1.50 4.29
N SER A 252 -24.98 0.90 5.36
CA SER A 252 -26.33 1.18 5.85
C SER A 252 -26.53 2.62 6.34
N LYS A 253 -25.44 3.26 6.79
CA LYS A 253 -25.42 4.64 7.28
C LYS A 253 -25.19 5.68 6.19
N ALA A 254 -24.80 5.24 4.99
CA ALA A 254 -24.48 6.13 3.89
C ALA A 254 -25.72 6.38 3.01
N ALA A 255 -25.87 7.61 2.53
CA ALA A 255 -26.81 7.91 1.44
C ALA A 255 -26.21 7.40 0.13
N ILE A 256 -26.74 6.30 -0.40
CA ILE A 256 -26.24 5.64 -1.62
C ILE A 256 -27.36 5.63 -2.65
N GLU A 257 -27.14 6.29 -3.77
CA GLU A 257 -28.00 6.25 -4.95
C GLU A 257 -27.27 5.49 -6.07
N VAL A 258 -27.89 4.44 -6.62
CA VAL A 258 -27.33 3.63 -7.71
C VAL A 258 -28.21 3.78 -8.94
N ASN A 259 -27.62 4.23 -10.04
CA ASN A 259 -28.30 4.28 -11.34
C ASN A 259 -28.08 2.97 -12.10
N GLU A 260 -28.98 2.01 -11.92
CA GLU A 260 -28.92 0.67 -12.52
C GLU A 260 -28.99 0.70 -14.05
N GLU A 261 -29.73 1.65 -14.63
CA GLU A 261 -29.86 1.78 -16.08
C GLU A 261 -28.53 2.13 -16.75
N LEU A 262 -27.73 3.00 -16.13
CA LEU A 262 -26.40 3.35 -16.62
C LEU A 262 -25.36 2.28 -16.32
N LEU A 263 -25.56 1.47 -15.28
CA LEU A 263 -24.61 0.42 -14.88
C LEU A 263 -24.49 -0.68 -15.95
N TYR A 264 -25.60 -1.03 -16.60
CA TYR A 264 -25.64 -2.11 -17.61
C TYR A 264 -25.75 -1.61 -19.04
N ARG A 265 -25.59 -0.30 -19.27
CA ARG A 265 -25.60 0.29 -20.61
C ARG A 265 -24.36 -0.19 -21.38
N LYS A 266 -24.60 -0.94 -22.47
CA LYS A 266 -23.57 -1.37 -23.42
C LYS A 266 -23.29 -0.31 -24.48
#